data_AF-A0A2X1QH40-F1
#
_entry.id   AF-A0A2X1QH40-F1
#
_cell.length_a   1.000
_cell.length_b   1.000
_cell.length_c   1.000
_cell.angle_alpha   90.00
_cell.angle_beta   90.00
_cell.angle_gamma   90.00
#
_symmetry.space_group_name_H-M   'P 1'
#
loop_
_entity.id
_entity.type
_entity.pdbx_description
1 polymer ?
#
loop_
_entity_poly.entity_id
_entity_poly.type
_entity_poly.pdbx_seq_one_letter_code
_entity_poly.pdbx_strand_id
1 'polypeptide(L)'
;MTPAVFDNAGIPVLSVEATNWSLGKKDGYQQRSKSASFPQGTSWHDVQLDNQQYIDHALPGRIEHRGREVVKVMLPLVKELAKVEKKS
;
A
#
# COMPACT_ATOMS: atom_id res chain seq x y z
N MET A 1 8.98 5.46 6.05
CA MET A 1 10.28 5.17 5.41
C MET A 1 10.63 6.36 4.53
N THR A 2 11.69 7.11 4.84
CA THR A 2 12.11 8.25 3.99
C THR A 2 12.85 7.72 2.77
N PRO A 3 12.53 8.17 1.56
CA PRO A 3 13.24 7.78 0.33
C PRO A 3 14.60 8.50 0.21
N ALA A 4 15.30 8.73 1.33
CA ALA A 4 16.45 9.63 1.44
C ALA A 4 17.58 9.34 0.45
N VAL A 5 17.77 8.06 0.07
CA VAL A 5 18.75 7.69 -0.97
C VAL A 5 18.38 8.27 -2.33
N PHE A 6 17.10 8.26 -2.70
CA PHE A 6 16.61 8.84 -3.95
C PHE A 6 16.55 10.37 -3.89
N ASP A 7 16.18 10.92 -2.74
CA ASP A 7 16.16 12.37 -2.51
C ASP A 7 17.56 12.96 -2.69
N ASN A 8 18.58 12.33 -2.11
CA ASN A 8 19.99 12.73 -2.25
C ASN A 8 20.50 12.64 -3.70
N ALA A 9 19.89 11.77 -4.51
CA ALA A 9 20.20 11.61 -5.93
C ALA A 9 19.35 12.53 -6.84
N GLY A 10 18.44 13.33 -6.28
CA GLY A 10 17.52 14.18 -7.05
C GLY A 10 16.49 13.40 -7.87
N ILE A 11 16.19 12.16 -7.48
CA ILE A 11 15.23 11.30 -8.18
C ILE A 11 13.86 11.42 -7.50
N PRO A 12 12.81 11.89 -8.20
CA PRO A 12 11.47 11.96 -7.63
C PRO A 12 10.90 10.56 -7.39
N VAL A 13 10.38 10.32 -6.18
CA VAL A 13 9.79 9.04 -5.77
C VAL A 13 8.34 9.24 -5.32
N LEU A 14 7.47 8.34 -5.75
CA LEU A 14 6.13 8.17 -5.22
C LEU A 14 6.08 6.86 -4.41
N SER A 15 5.74 6.94 -3.12
CA SER A 15 5.41 5.75 -2.31
C SER A 15 3.90 5.52 -2.32
N VAL A 16 3.48 4.27 -2.48
CA VAL A 16 2.07 3.86 -2.43
C VAL A 16 1.94 2.71 -1.45
N GLU A 17 1.03 2.85 -0.49
CA GLU A 17 0.89 1.91 0.63
C GLU A 17 -0.58 1.65 0.94
N ALA A 18 -0.88 0.43 1.42
CA ALA A 18 -2.22 0.05 1.87
C ALA A 18 -2.48 0.50 3.32
N THR A 19 -2.26 1.79 3.59
CA THR A 19 -2.21 2.37 4.94
C THR A 19 -3.21 3.53 5.07
N ASN A 20 -4.03 3.53 6.12
CA ASN A 20 -4.86 4.69 6.44
C ASN A 20 -4.08 5.71 7.30
N TRP A 21 -3.50 6.71 6.62
CA TRP A 21 -2.70 7.78 7.22
C TRP A 21 -3.45 8.71 8.18
N SER A 22 -4.79 8.65 8.24
CA SER A 22 -5.56 9.42 9.23
C SER A 22 -5.53 8.81 10.63
N LEU A 23 -5.05 7.57 10.77
CA LEU A 23 -5.05 6.82 12.03
C LEU A 23 -3.76 7.01 12.84
N GLY A 24 -3.85 6.71 14.14
CA GLY A 24 -2.72 6.70 15.05
C GLY A 24 -1.99 8.05 15.09
N LYS A 25 -0.65 8.00 15.03
CA LYS A 25 0.21 9.19 14.99
C LYS A 25 0.36 9.80 13.59
N LYS A 26 -0.39 9.30 12.60
CA LYS A 26 -0.25 9.68 11.18
C LYS A 26 1.16 9.42 10.63
N ASP A 27 1.79 8.36 11.12
CA ASP A 27 3.14 7.93 10.77
C ASP A 27 3.14 6.65 9.90
N GLY A 28 1.96 6.13 9.59
CA GLY A 28 1.75 4.96 8.74
C GLY A 28 1.91 3.61 9.43
N TYR A 29 2.36 3.55 10.68
CA TYR A 29 2.51 2.29 11.42
C TYR A 29 1.16 1.64 11.73
N GLN A 30 0.16 2.44 12.10
CA GLN A 30 -1.22 1.94 12.23
C GLN A 30 -1.90 1.97 10.85
N GLN A 31 -1.95 0.82 10.18
CA GLN A 31 -2.46 0.70 8.82
C GLN A 31 -3.99 0.68 8.72
N ARG A 32 -4.66 0.20 9.78
CA ARG A 32 -6.13 0.06 9.86
C ARG A 32 -6.64 0.32 11.29
N SER A 33 -7.95 0.48 11.44
CA SER A 33 -8.57 0.60 12.76
C SER A 33 -8.27 -0.64 13.61
N LYS A 34 -8.05 -0.46 14.91
CA LYS A 34 -7.86 -1.56 15.84
C LYS A 34 -9.14 -2.40 15.93
N SER A 35 -9.00 -3.71 15.97
CA SER A 35 -10.10 -4.67 16.06
C SER A 35 -9.64 -5.97 16.71
N ALA A 36 -10.57 -6.88 17.02
CA ALA A 36 -10.20 -8.21 17.55
C ALA A 36 -9.17 -8.94 16.66
N SER A 37 -9.37 -8.92 15.34
CA SER A 37 -8.42 -9.53 14.39
C SER A 37 -7.15 -8.72 14.13
N PHE A 38 -7.08 -7.47 14.59
CA PHE A 38 -5.90 -6.62 14.41
C PHE A 38 -5.77 -5.70 15.63
N PRO A 39 -5.35 -6.21 16.80
CA PRO A 39 -5.39 -5.45 18.05
C PRO A 39 -4.54 -4.18 18.01
N GLN A 40 -3.43 -4.21 17.26
CA GLN A 40 -2.57 -3.05 17.05
C GLN A 40 -2.90 -2.26 15.77
N GLY A 41 -3.93 -2.68 15.01
CA GLY A 41 -4.30 -2.03 13.76
C GLY A 41 -3.26 -2.18 12.65
N THR A 42 -2.39 -3.18 12.74
CA THR A 42 -1.38 -3.56 11.75
C THR A 42 -1.22 -5.07 11.74
N SER A 43 -0.82 -5.63 10.60
CA SER A 43 -0.29 -6.99 10.49
C SER A 43 1.22 -7.02 10.26
N TRP A 44 1.81 -5.88 9.88
CA TRP A 44 3.19 -5.78 9.41
C TRP A 44 4.19 -6.32 10.43
N HIS A 45 5.19 -7.06 9.95
CA HIS A 45 6.24 -7.71 10.74
C HIS A 45 5.77 -8.78 11.75
N ASP A 46 4.55 -9.30 11.62
CA ASP A 46 4.06 -10.41 12.42
C ASP A 46 3.62 -11.56 11.52
N VAL A 47 4.38 -12.67 11.49
CA VAL A 47 4.08 -13.82 10.63
C VAL A 47 2.71 -14.45 10.92
N GLN A 48 2.17 -14.29 12.12
CA GLN A 48 0.86 -14.84 12.50
C GLN A 48 -0.29 -14.05 11.86
N LEU A 49 -0.06 -12.77 11.53
CA LEU A 49 -1.06 -11.87 10.97
C LEU A 49 -0.78 -11.54 9.49
N ASP A 50 0.49 -11.41 9.10
CA ASP A 50 0.98 -11.06 7.77
C ASP A 50 1.18 -12.32 6.91
N ASN A 51 0.11 -13.09 6.76
CA ASN A 51 0.08 -14.23 5.88
C ASN A 51 -1.27 -14.31 5.16
N GLN A 52 -1.27 -14.95 3.99
CA GLN A 52 -2.45 -15.00 3.12
C GLN A 52 -3.67 -15.60 3.83
N GLN A 53 -3.48 -16.71 4.56
CA GLN A 53 -4.57 -17.41 5.24
C GLN A 53 -5.27 -16.50 6.26
N TYR A 54 -4.50 -15.80 7.08
CA TYR A 54 -5.02 -14.88 8.07
C TYR A 54 -5.72 -13.69 7.44
N ILE A 55 -5.11 -13.07 6.42
CA ILE A 55 -5.67 -11.89 5.74
C ILE A 55 -6.96 -12.25 5.00
N ASP A 56 -7.02 -13.39 4.31
CA ASP A 56 -8.23 -13.82 3.61
C ASP A 56 -9.37 -14.16 4.59
N HIS A 57 -9.06 -14.72 5.76
CA HIS A 57 -10.05 -14.96 6.80
C HIS A 57 -10.53 -13.66 7.46
N ALA A 58 -9.61 -12.79 7.89
CA ALA A 58 -9.94 -11.58 8.64
C ALA A 58 -10.47 -10.44 7.76
N LEU A 59 -10.11 -10.44 6.47
CA LEU A 59 -10.50 -9.43 5.48
C LEU A 59 -10.81 -10.11 4.13
N PRO A 60 -11.96 -10.82 4.01
CA PRO A 60 -12.30 -11.55 2.79
C PRO A 60 -12.24 -10.69 1.52
N GLY A 61 -11.57 -11.21 0.48
CA GLY A 61 -11.40 -10.54 -0.81
C GLY A 61 -10.41 -9.36 -0.81
N ARG A 62 -9.80 -9.02 0.33
CA ARG A 62 -8.95 -7.82 0.47
C ARG A 62 -7.77 -7.82 -0.50
N ILE A 63 -7.08 -8.95 -0.63
CA ILE A 63 -5.89 -9.06 -1.49
C ILE A 63 -6.26 -8.74 -2.94
N GLU A 64 -7.32 -9.36 -3.45
CA GLU A 64 -7.81 -9.13 -4.81
C GLU A 64 -8.25 -7.67 -5.01
N HIS A 65 -9.07 -7.14 -4.10
CA HIS A 65 -9.53 -5.75 -4.19
C HIS A 65 -8.35 -4.77 -4.20
N ARG A 66 -7.36 -4.93 -3.31
CA ARG A 66 -6.18 -4.06 -3.27
C ARG A 66 -5.31 -4.19 -4.51
N GLY A 67 -5.12 -5.40 -5.04
CA GLY A 67 -4.43 -5.61 -6.31
C GLY A 67 -5.10 -4.84 -7.45
N ARG A 68 -6.42 -4.96 -7.59
CA ARG A 68 -7.20 -4.24 -8.61
C ARG A 68 -7.09 -2.72 -8.45
N GLU A 69 -7.22 -2.20 -7.24
CA GLU A 69 -7.15 -0.75 -6.97
C GLU A 69 -5.75 -0.17 -7.26
N VAL A 70 -4.67 -0.88 -6.91
CA VAL A 70 -3.31 -0.46 -7.25
C VAL A 70 -3.14 -0.37 -8.76
N VAL A 71 -3.56 -1.38 -9.51
CA VAL A 71 -3.44 -1.37 -10.99
C VAL A 71 -4.27 -0.23 -11.59
N LYS A 72 -5.49 -0.02 -11.09
CA LYS A 72 -6.39 1.03 -11.56
C LYS A 72 -5.79 2.43 -11.43
N VAL A 73 -5.02 2.69 -10.37
CA VAL A 73 -4.35 3.98 -10.13
C VAL A 73 -3.00 4.06 -10.84
N MET A 74 -2.18 3.02 -10.73
CA MET A 74 -0.78 3.07 -11.17
C MET A 74 -0.62 2.87 -12.68
N LEU A 75 -1.43 2.03 -13.32
CA LEU A 75 -1.32 1.78 -14.76
C LEU A 75 -1.49 3.05 -15.62
N PRO A 76 -2.51 3.90 -15.42
CA PRO A 76 -2.60 5.14 -16.18
C PRO A 76 -1.41 6.06 -15.89
N LEU A 77 -1.00 6.21 -14.62
CA LEU A 77 0.17 7.02 -14.26
C LEU A 77 1.45 6.58 -15.00
N VAL A 78 1.73 5.28 -15.01
CA VAL A 78 2.91 4.74 -15.70
C VAL A 78 2.83 4.97 -17.22
N LYS A 79 1.64 4.83 -17.84
CA LYS A 79 1.45 5.11 -19.27
C LYS A 79 1.73 6.56 -19.63
N GLU A 80 1.23 7.50 -18.82
CA GLU A 80 1.47 8.93 -18.99
C GLU A 80 2.96 9.27 -18.84
N LEU A 81 3.60 8.78 -17.77
CA LEU A 81 5.02 9.04 -17.51
C LEU A 81 5.94 8.42 -18.58
N ALA A 82 5.58 7.26 -19.10
CA ALA A 82 6.33 6.59 -20.17
C ALA A 82 6.11 7.21 -21.55
N LYS A 83 5.28 8.25 -21.69
CA LYS A 83 4.92 8.89 -22.97
C LYS A 83 4.49 7.88 -24.03
N VAL A 84 3.73 6.86 -23.63
CA VAL A 84 3.21 5.87 -24.58
C VAL A 84 2.12 6.56 -25.41
N GLU A 85 2.51 7.18 -26.52
CA GLU A 85 1.57 7.65 -27.53
C GLU A 85 0.78 6.45 -28.06
N LYS A 86 -0.56 6.51 -27.97
CA LYS A 86 -1.40 5.60 -28.76
C LYS A 86 -1.08 5.87 -30.23
N LYS A 87 -0.45 4.91 -30.91
CA LYS A 87 -0.48 4.91 -32.37
C LYS A 87 -1.95 4.84 -32.80
N SER A 88 -2.42 5.91 -33.44
CA SER A 88 -3.70 5.96 -34.16
C SER A 88 -3.72 4.93 -35.29
#